data_AF-A0A3M1U4Z9-F1
#
_entry.id   AF-A0A3M1U4Z9-F1
#
_cell.length_a   1.000
_cell.length_b   1.000
_cell.length_c   1.000
_cell.angle_alpha   90.00
_cell.angle_beta   90.00
_cell.angle_gamma   90.00
#
_symmetry.space_group_name_H-M   'P 1'
#
loop_
_entity.id
_entity.type
_entity.pdbx_description
1 polymer ?
#
loop_
_entity_poly.entity_id
_entity_poly.type
_entity_poly.pdbx_seq_one_letter_code
_entity_poly.pdbx_strand_id
1 'polypeptide(L)' 'MWPSFDTFTLLFLAVTAILWTFALVDCLRNEPSEGNEKLVWVVVILLTTIFGAVLYLLLRRPKRVAQYGQ' A
#
# COMPACT_ATOMS: atom_id res chain seq x y z
N MET A 1 -31.87 -10.39 -4.94
CA MET A 1 -30.48 -9.97 -4.64
C MET A 1 -30.59 -8.54 -4.13
N TRP A 2 -30.26 -8.28 -2.86
CA TRP A 2 -30.75 -7.12 -2.13
C TRP A 2 -29.81 -5.90 -2.30
N PRO A 3 -30.29 -4.74 -2.80
CA PRO A 3 -29.45 -3.65 -3.34
C PRO A 3 -28.55 -2.95 -2.32
N SER A 4 -28.82 -3.03 -1.01
CA SER A 4 -27.95 -2.39 -0.01
C SER A 4 -26.65 -3.14 0.26
N PHE A 5 -26.58 -4.45 -0.06
CA PHE A 5 -25.33 -5.19 0.06
C PHE A 5 -24.35 -4.79 -1.06
N ASP A 6 -24.85 -4.56 -2.27
CA ASP A 6 -24.03 -4.21 -3.43
C ASP A 6 -23.31 -2.86 -3.22
N THR A 7 -24.00 -1.87 -2.67
CA THR A 7 -23.40 -0.54 -2.39
C THR A 7 -22.30 -0.61 -1.32
N PHE A 8 -22.52 -1.35 -0.23
CA PHE A 8 -21.52 -1.49 0.83
C PHE A 8 -20.27 -2.23 0.34
N THR A 9 -20.47 -3.30 -0.44
CA THR A 9 -19.38 -4.06 -1.06
C THR A 9 -18.58 -3.19 -2.04
N LEU A 10 -19.24 -2.39 -2.88
CA LEU A 10 -18.57 -1.47 -3.80
C LEU A 10 -17.75 -0.40 -3.05
N LEU A 11 -18.30 0.17 -1.98
CA LEU A 11 -17.58 1.13 -1.15
C LEU A 11 -16.34 0.50 -0.50
N PHE A 12 -16.47 -0.71 0.04
CA PHE A 12 -15.35 -1.44 0.64
C PHE A 12 -14.24 -1.73 -0.37
N LEU A 13 -14.60 -2.17 -1.57
CA LEU A 13 -13.64 -2.40 -2.66
C LEU A 13 -12.95 -1.10 -3.09
N ALA A 14 -13.69 0.00 -3.20
CA ALA A 14 -13.13 1.30 -3.56
C ALA A 14 -12.10 1.77 -2.52
N VAL A 15 -12.42 1.70 -1.22
CA VAL A 15 -11.49 2.08 -0.14
C VAL A 15 -10.25 1.20 -0.15
N THR A 16 -10.43 -0.12 -0.32
CA THR A 16 -9.33 -1.08 -0.38
C THR A 16 -8.40 -0.80 -1.57
N ALA A 17 -8.97 -0.53 -2.75
CA ALA A 17 -8.22 -0.19 -3.96
C ALA A 17 -7.48 1.14 -3.83
N ILE A 18 -8.11 2.16 -3.23
CA ILE A 18 -7.47 3.46 -2.96
C ILE A 18 -6.28 3.27 -2.01
N LEU A 19 -6.46 2.55 -0.91
CA LEU A 19 -5.38 2.33 0.08
C LEU A 19 -4.21 1.56 -0.55
N TRP A 20 -4.51 0.52 -1.33
CA TRP A 20 -3.49 -0.25 -2.05
C TRP A 20 -2.72 0.60 -3.06
N THR A 21 -3.44 1.36 -3.90
CA THR A 21 -2.81 2.23 -4.91
C THR A 21 -1.99 3.34 -4.25
N PHE A 22 -2.50 3.92 -3.16
CA PHE A 22 -1.77 4.91 -2.37
C PHE A 22 -0.46 4.35 -1.84
N ALA A 23 -0.47 3.17 -1.22
CA ALA A 23 0.74 2.53 -0.70
C ALA A 23 1.75 2.24 -1.83
N LEU A 24 1.28 1.78 -2.99
CA LEU A 24 2.13 1.52 -4.15
C LEU A 24 2.78 2.81 -4.67
N VAL A 25 2.00 3.89 -4.81
CA VAL A 25 2.50 5.20 -5.25
C VAL A 25 3.48 5.80 -4.24
N ASP A 26 3.17 5.72 -2.94
CA ASP A 26 4.07 6.17 -1.88
C ASP A 26 5.41 5.40 -1.92
N CYS A 27 5.35 4.08 -2.07
CA CYS A 27 6.54 3.23 -2.20
C CYS A 27 7.37 3.60 -3.43
N LEU A 28 6.73 3.72 -4.61
CA LEU A 28 7.44 4.07 -5.85
C LEU A 28 8.06 5.47 -5.84
N ARG A 29 7.45 6.43 -5.16
CA ARG A 29 7.95 7.82 -5.11
C ARG A 29 9.00 8.02 -4.05
N ASN A 30 8.77 7.48 -2.85
CA ASN A 30 9.51 7.90 -1.67
C ASN A 30 10.57 6.89 -1.24
N GLU A 31 10.46 5.60 -1.61
CA GLU A 31 11.54 4.65 -1.29
C GLU A 31 12.80 4.96 -2.11
N PRO A 32 13.99 4.97 -1.47
CA PRO A 32 15.25 5.18 -2.15
C PRO A 32 15.49 4.09 -3.19
N SER A 33 16.08 4.48 -4.32
CA SER A 33 16.48 3.53 -5.38
C SER A 33 17.77 2.79 -5.05
N GLU A 34 18.34 3.02 -3.86
CA GLU A 34 19.54 2.34 -3.37
C GLU A 34 19.21 0.96 -2.83
N GLY A 35 19.94 -0.06 -3.32
CA GLY A 35 19.70 -1.44 -2.95
C GLY A 35 18.35 -1.97 -3.43
N ASN A 36 17.86 -3.00 -2.74
CA ASN A 36 16.68 -3.77 -3.18
C ASN A 36 15.40 -3.44 -2.39
N GLU A 37 15.45 -2.56 -1.38
CA GLU A 37 14.31 -2.27 -0.49
C GLU A 37 13.06 -1.84 -1.26
N LYS A 38 13.21 -0.90 -2.21
CA LYS A 38 12.11 -0.43 -3.04
C LYS A 38 11.47 -1.56 -3.84
N LEU A 39 12.28 -2.39 -4.49
CA LEU A 39 11.78 -3.47 -5.32
C LEU A 39 11.10 -4.55 -4.47
N VAL A 40 11.66 -4.91 -3.32
CA VAL A 40 11.06 -5.84 -2.37
C VAL A 40 9.69 -5.35 -1.91
N TRP A 41 9.57 -4.08 -1.50
CA TRP A 41 8.29 -3.54 -1.03
C TRP A 41 7.26 -3.39 -2.14
N VAL A 42 7.66 -2.99 -3.35
CA VAL A 42 6.78 -3.00 -4.52
C VAL A 42 6.22 -4.40 -4.77
N VAL A 43 7.07 -5.43 -4.76
CA VAL A 43 6.64 -6.82 -4.96
C VAL A 43 5.71 -7.28 -3.85
N VAL A 44 6.01 -6.98 -2.58
CA VAL A 44 5.15 -7.31 -1.44
C VAL A 44 3.77 -6.67 -1.60
N ILE A 45 3.69 -5.37 -1.91
CA ILE A 45 2.43 -4.65 -2.11
C ILE A 45 1.64 -5.22 -3.29
N LEU A 46 2.29 -5.51 -4.42
CA LEU A 46 1.63 -6.06 -5.61
C LEU A 46 1.06 -7.47 -5.36
N LEU A 47 1.85 -8.36 -4.76
CA LEU A 47 1.45 -9.77 -4.60
C LEU A 47 0.46 -10.00 -3.46
N THR A 48 0.52 -9.19 -2.40
CA THR A 48 -0.30 -9.39 -1.20
C THR A 48 -1.43 -8.38 -1.05
N THR A 49 -1.59 -7.48 -2.04
CA THR A 49 -2.65 -6.47 -2.11
C THR A 49 -2.80 -5.65 -0.82
N ILE A 50 -3.97 -5.67 -0.18
CA ILE A 50 -4.27 -4.88 1.01
C ILE A 50 -3.33 -5.21 2.18
N PHE A 51 -2.91 -6.47 2.33
CA PHE A 51 -2.00 -6.86 3.39
C PHE A 51 -0.61 -6.23 3.19
N GLY A 52 -0.09 -6.24 1.97
CA GLY A 52 1.18 -5.62 1.64
C GLY A 52 1.16 -4.12 1.79
N ALA A 53 0.04 -3.48 1.40
CA ALA A 53 -0.16 -2.05 1.60
C ALA A 53 -0.16 -1.68 3.09
N VAL A 54 -0.89 -2.43 3.92
CA VAL A 54 -0.91 -2.21 5.38
C VAL A 54 0.46 -2.45 6.00
N LEU A 55 1.14 -3.54 5.65
CA LEU A 55 2.48 -3.85 6.14
C LEU A 55 3.49 -2.77 5.76
N TYR A 56 3.44 -2.28 4.51
CA TYR A 56 4.30 -1.19 4.06
C TYR A 56 4.07 0.08 4.87
N LEU A 57 2.81 0.49 5.04
CA LEU A 57 2.45 1.72 5.74
C LEU A 57 2.81 1.69 7.23
N LEU A 58 2.69 0.53 7.88
CA LEU A 58 2.96 0.39 9.32
C LEU A 58 4.41 0.05 9.64
N LEU A 59 5.09 -0.74 8.81
CA LEU A 59 6.42 -1.26 9.12
C LEU A 59 7.54 -0.58 8.35
N ARG A 60 7.33 -0.24 7.07
CA ARG A 60 8.39 0.31 6.22
C ARG A 60 8.39 1.83 6.22
N ARG A 61 7.25 2.45 5.95
CA ARG A 61 7.14 3.92 5.87
C ARG A 61 7.72 4.63 7.11
N PRO A 62 7.46 4.20 8.36
CA PRO A 62 8.07 4.85 9.53
C PRO A 62 9.58 4.66 9.63
N LYS A 63 10.09 3.48 9.23
CA LYS A 63 11.53 3.22 9.19
C LYS A 63 12.23 4.10 8.16
N ARG A 64 11.63 4.23 6.97
CA ARG A 64 12.14 5.12 5.92
C ARG A 64 12.19 6.58 6.41
N VAL A 65 11.11 7.07 7.03
CA VAL A 65 11.07 8.43 7.59
C VAL A 65 12.17 8.61 8.64
N ALA A 66 12.39 7.62 9.52
CA ALA A 66 13.44 7.68 10.52
C ALA A 66 14.87 7.63 9.94
N GLN A 67 15.08 6.90 8.84
CA GLN A 67 16.38 6.73 8.19
C GLN A 67 16.76 7.90 7.27
N TYR A 68 15.78 8.45 6.55
CA TYR A 68 16.00 9.39 5.45
C TYR A 68 15.34 10.76 5.65
N GLY A 69 14.57 10.94 6.73
CA GLY A 69 13.93 12.22 7.07
C GLY A 69 12.82 12.66 6.11
N GLN A 70 12.28 11.75 5.29
CA GLN A 70 11.21 12.01 4.30
C GLN A 70 9.93 11.23 4.60
#